data_AF-S0DE54-F1
#
_entry.id   AF-S0DE54-F1
#
_cell.length_a   1.000
_cell.length_b   1.000
_cell.length_c   1.000
_cell.angle_alpha   90.00
_cell.angle_beta   90.00
_cell.angle_gamma   90.00
#
_symmetry.space_group_name_H-M   'P 1'
#
loop_
_entity.id
_entity.type
_entity.pdbx_description
1 polymer ?
#
loop_
_entity_poly.entity_id
_entity_poly.type
_entity_poly.pdbx_seq_one_letter_code
_entity_poly.pdbx_strand_id
1 'polypeptide(L)'
;MNKTILRKALLAVVAVLALGVAGAQNQRLTLPSVRMSALDAFSEIRRQTGIGVAYSTDRLDANRVVTFPSRTLTVDEAVKTIVESAGVAHSYEDRMILVTGAAEVPRRQEMVMAEGYEPSSAADFNTPLGTRPVNAPEQVVTVQRITREPAVPVSRYGQLSEYAATQGQSPRLAIKTNLLYGLGTLTPNLSLEFATGRKNTLELGVSYNPWNLKGSLESNKKLVHMIIKPEFRWWLCERFDGHFFGAHAIYSRYNIGTYEVPMLFKKEYRYNGHAVGAGVTYGYNWAFAKRWGAEFAIGVGALWLKYDRFDCAACNRDPQSMTKTYFGPTNTSVSLVFLIK
;
A
#
# COMPACT_ATOMS: atom_id res chain seq x y z
N MET A 1 16.73 21.58 -17.41
CA MET A 1 15.75 21.50 -16.30
C MET A 1 16.52 21.61 -15.00
N ASN A 2 16.19 22.57 -14.12
CA ASN A 2 17.06 23.03 -13.03
C ASN A 2 17.05 22.05 -11.83
N LYS A 3 18.22 21.53 -11.41
CA LYS A 3 18.38 20.47 -10.39
C LYS A 3 17.81 20.85 -9.01
N THR A 4 17.62 22.14 -8.75
CA THR A 4 17.05 22.72 -7.53
C THR A 4 15.54 22.52 -7.38
N ILE A 5 14.79 22.46 -8.48
CA ILE A 5 13.33 22.27 -8.45
C ILE A 5 13.00 20.82 -8.10
N LEU A 6 13.76 19.86 -8.65
CA LEU A 6 13.60 18.44 -8.37
C LEU A 6 13.91 18.10 -6.90
N ARG A 7 14.93 18.74 -6.29
CA ARG A 7 15.24 18.55 -4.87
C ARG A 7 14.16 19.13 -3.95
N LYS A 8 13.59 20.28 -4.28
CA LYS A 8 12.50 20.89 -3.49
C LYS A 8 11.19 20.09 -3.60
N ALA A 9 10.90 19.52 -4.76
CA ALA A 9 9.77 18.61 -4.94
C ALA A 9 9.95 17.31 -4.16
N LEU A 10 11.16 16.74 -4.14
CA LEU A 10 11.47 15.51 -3.39
C LEU A 10 11.36 15.72 -1.88
N LEU A 11 11.82 16.87 -1.36
CA LEU A 11 11.73 17.23 0.06
C LEU A 11 10.29 17.49 0.52
N ALA A 12 9.44 18.07 -0.33
CA ALA A 12 8.03 18.26 -0.02
C ALA A 12 7.25 16.94 0.06
N VAL A 13 7.60 15.95 -0.78
CA VAL A 13 7.01 14.61 -0.74
C VAL A 13 7.43 13.83 0.51
N VAL A 14 8.68 13.98 0.97
CA VAL A 14 9.17 13.35 2.21
C VAL A 14 8.56 13.97 3.47
N ALA A 15 8.29 15.28 3.48
CA ALA A 15 7.66 15.96 4.62
C ALA A 15 6.18 15.58 4.83
N VAL A 16 5.46 15.24 3.75
CA VAL A 16 4.05 14.79 3.83
C VAL A 16 3.94 13.33 4.32
N LEU A 17 5.02 12.55 4.24
CA LEU A 17 5.06 11.15 4.68
C LEU A 17 5.28 10.96 6.20
N ALA A 18 5.56 12.02 6.96
CA ALA A 18 5.89 11.93 8.38
C ALA A 18 4.76 12.34 9.36
N LEU A 19 3.61 12.81 8.85
CA LEU A 19 2.51 13.29 9.70
C LEU A 19 1.34 12.30 9.67
N GLY A 20 1.37 11.30 10.55
CA GLY A 20 0.22 10.40 10.64
C GLY A 20 0.23 9.28 11.67
N VAL A 21 1.00 9.34 12.78
CA VAL A 21 1.06 8.19 13.71
C VAL A 21 0.86 8.55 15.21
N ALA A 22 0.36 9.73 15.57
CA ALA A 22 0.26 10.10 17.00
C ALA A 22 -1.12 10.60 17.49
N GLY A 23 -2.16 10.61 16.65
CA GLY A 23 -3.44 11.27 16.99
C GLY A 23 -4.70 10.39 17.06
N ALA A 24 -4.63 9.10 16.70
CA ALA A 24 -5.83 8.29 16.45
C ALA A 24 -6.55 7.81 17.73
N GLN A 25 -5.83 7.64 18.84
CA GLN A 25 -6.34 6.94 20.03
C GLN A 25 -7.30 7.78 20.90
N ASN A 26 -7.23 9.12 20.81
CA ASN A 26 -8.04 10.03 21.64
C ASN A 26 -9.20 10.72 20.89
N GLN A 27 -9.57 10.22 19.71
CA GLN A 27 -10.72 10.78 19.00
C GLN A 27 -12.03 10.42 19.72
N ARG A 28 -12.86 11.43 19.95
CA ARG A 28 -14.20 11.25 20.51
C ARG A 28 -15.18 10.87 19.42
N LEU A 29 -16.04 9.90 19.70
CA LEU A 29 -17.13 9.46 18.85
C LEU A 29 -18.47 9.59 19.57
N THR A 30 -19.51 9.87 18.80
CA THR A 30 -20.89 9.96 19.30
C THR A 30 -21.71 8.81 18.72
N LEU A 31 -22.04 7.83 19.55
CA LEU A 31 -22.88 6.70 19.17
C LEU A 31 -24.36 7.12 19.09
N PRO A 32 -25.12 6.62 18.08
CA PRO A 32 -26.55 6.92 17.95
C PRO A 32 -27.41 6.33 19.08
N SER A 33 -26.95 5.24 19.71
CA SER A 33 -27.63 4.55 20.80
C SER A 33 -26.60 4.06 21.83
N VAL A 34 -27.04 3.82 23.06
CA VAL A 34 -26.22 3.18 24.10
C VAL A 34 -26.23 1.66 23.94
N ARG A 35 -27.22 1.12 23.23
CA ARG A 35 -27.37 -0.31 22.95
C ARG A 35 -27.46 -0.52 21.44
N MET A 36 -26.47 -1.19 20.85
CA MET A 36 -26.40 -1.49 19.41
C MET A 36 -25.53 -2.71 19.14
N SER A 37 -25.55 -3.21 17.91
CA SER A 37 -24.66 -4.32 17.52
C SER A 37 -23.19 -3.87 17.47
N ALA A 38 -22.26 -4.81 17.67
CA ALA A 38 -20.83 -4.55 17.46
C ALA A 38 -20.55 -4.06 16.03
N LEU A 39 -21.28 -4.59 15.03
CA LEU A 39 -21.19 -4.18 13.64
C LEU A 39 -21.59 -2.70 13.43
N ASP A 40 -22.68 -2.26 14.05
CA ASP A 40 -23.12 -0.87 13.97
C ASP A 40 -22.12 0.07 14.63
N ALA A 41 -21.58 -0.34 15.78
CA ALA A 41 -20.55 0.42 16.48
C ALA A 41 -19.25 0.52 15.65
N PHE A 42 -18.79 -0.56 15.03
CA PHE A 42 -17.64 -0.52 14.12
C PHE A 42 -17.88 0.34 12.89
N SER A 43 -19.09 0.30 12.35
CA SER A 43 -19.50 1.16 11.23
C SER A 43 -19.47 2.64 11.62
N GLU A 44 -19.88 2.95 12.85
CA GLU A 44 -19.87 4.31 13.40
C GLU A 44 -18.46 4.83 13.67
N ILE A 45 -17.59 3.99 14.26
CA ILE A 45 -16.17 4.28 14.46
C ILE A 45 -15.54 4.65 13.11
N ARG A 46 -15.72 3.79 12.10
CA ARG A 46 -15.19 4.07 10.75
C ARG A 46 -15.78 5.35 10.15
N ARG A 47 -17.07 5.59 10.34
CA ARG A 47 -17.75 6.78 9.77
C ARG A 47 -17.20 8.08 10.34
N GLN A 48 -16.95 8.15 11.65
CA GLN A 48 -16.51 9.38 12.32
C GLN A 48 -14.99 9.57 12.31
N THR A 49 -14.22 8.48 12.41
CA THR A 49 -12.77 8.53 12.64
C THR A 49 -11.94 8.09 11.43
N GLY A 50 -12.57 7.39 10.47
CA GLY A 50 -11.88 6.77 9.35
C GLY A 50 -11.08 5.52 9.72
N ILE A 51 -11.12 5.08 10.98
CA ILE A 51 -10.44 3.88 11.47
C ILE A 51 -11.26 2.63 11.09
N GLY A 52 -10.63 1.68 10.40
CA GLY A 52 -11.24 0.40 10.07
C GLY A 52 -11.11 -0.60 11.22
N VAL A 53 -12.12 -1.44 11.43
CA VAL A 53 -12.03 -2.56 12.37
C VAL A 53 -12.06 -3.86 11.57
N ALA A 54 -11.09 -4.71 11.85
CA ALA A 54 -10.95 -6.05 11.30
C ALA A 54 -11.18 -7.06 12.43
N TYR A 55 -12.11 -7.99 12.23
CA TYR A 55 -12.44 -9.05 13.19
C TYR A 55 -12.66 -10.40 12.50
N SER A 56 -12.40 -11.51 13.20
CA SER A 56 -12.78 -12.86 12.74
C SER A 56 -14.21 -13.17 13.20
N THR A 57 -15.05 -13.64 12.28
CA THR A 57 -16.46 -14.00 12.56
C THR A 57 -16.59 -15.21 13.47
N ASP A 58 -15.56 -16.04 13.55
CA ASP A 58 -15.54 -17.23 14.40
C ASP A 58 -15.28 -16.88 15.88
N ARG A 59 -14.78 -15.67 16.14
CA ARG A 59 -14.33 -15.21 17.46
C ARG A 59 -15.11 -14.01 17.99
N LEU A 60 -15.72 -13.24 17.10
CA LEU A 60 -16.54 -12.09 17.45
C LEU A 60 -17.84 -12.12 16.64
N ASP A 61 -18.96 -12.35 17.32
CA ASP A 61 -20.29 -12.19 16.72
C ASP A 61 -20.59 -10.69 16.53
N ALA A 62 -20.53 -10.24 15.27
CA ALA A 62 -20.75 -8.86 14.90
C ALA A 62 -22.19 -8.38 15.16
N ASN A 63 -23.16 -9.30 15.20
CA ASN A 63 -24.56 -8.97 15.47
C ASN A 63 -24.87 -8.93 16.97
N ARG A 64 -23.91 -9.31 17.82
CA ARG A 64 -24.06 -9.25 19.27
C ARG A 64 -24.32 -7.82 19.71
N VAL A 65 -25.37 -7.66 20.51
CA VAL A 65 -25.75 -6.36 21.08
C VAL A 65 -24.84 -6.04 22.27
N VAL A 66 -24.15 -4.91 22.19
CA VAL A 66 -23.26 -4.37 23.22
C VAL A 66 -23.93 -3.16 23.86
N THR A 67 -23.81 -3.04 25.18
CA THR A 67 -24.28 -1.86 25.94
C THR A 67 -23.07 -1.01 26.29
N PHE A 68 -23.02 0.20 25.75
CA PHE A 68 -21.97 1.17 25.98
C PHE A 68 -22.20 1.97 27.28
N PRO A 69 -21.16 2.53 27.90
CA PRO A 69 -21.32 3.31 29.13
C PRO A 69 -21.97 4.68 28.88
N SER A 70 -21.77 5.27 27.70
CA SER A 70 -22.26 6.60 27.33
C SER A 70 -22.54 6.66 25.83
N ARG A 71 -23.16 7.75 25.36
CA ARG A 71 -23.27 8.04 23.92
C ARG A 71 -22.01 8.72 23.36
N THR A 72 -21.25 9.41 24.20
CA THR A 72 -20.02 10.09 23.79
C THR A 72 -18.86 9.45 24.53
N LEU A 73 -17.99 8.80 23.77
CA LEU A 73 -16.84 8.06 24.30
C LEU A 73 -15.66 8.17 23.33
N THR A 74 -14.49 7.72 23.75
CA THR A 74 -13.31 7.62 22.87
C THR A 74 -13.35 6.34 22.03
N VAL A 75 -12.57 6.30 20.94
CA VAL A 75 -12.41 5.08 20.13
C VAL A 75 -11.90 3.93 20.98
N ASP A 76 -10.96 4.20 21.88
CA ASP A 76 -10.43 3.21 22.83
C ASP A 76 -11.52 2.63 23.72
N GLU A 77 -12.31 3.48 24.38
CA GLU A 77 -13.42 3.03 25.24
C GLU A 77 -14.47 2.23 24.46
N ALA A 78 -14.76 2.60 23.22
CA ALA A 78 -15.76 1.91 22.40
C ALA A 78 -15.29 0.51 22.03
N VAL A 79 -14.05 0.41 21.57
CA VAL A 79 -13.41 -0.84 21.17
C VAL A 79 -13.25 -1.73 22.38
N LYS A 80 -12.73 -1.18 23.49
CA LYS A 80 -12.59 -1.89 24.76
C LYS A 80 -13.92 -2.47 25.24
N THR A 81 -15.01 -1.70 25.21
CA THR A 81 -16.34 -2.19 25.60
C THR A 81 -16.80 -3.38 24.75
N ILE A 82 -16.60 -3.30 23.42
CA ILE A 82 -16.97 -4.39 22.49
C ILE A 82 -16.11 -5.63 22.75
N VAL A 83 -14.80 -5.43 22.88
CA VAL A 83 -13.79 -6.47 23.06
C VAL A 83 -13.95 -7.18 24.41
N GLU A 84 -14.17 -6.44 25.50
CA GLU A 84 -14.47 -6.97 26.83
C GLU A 84 -15.79 -7.74 26.85
N SER A 85 -16.83 -7.23 26.17
CA SER A 85 -18.10 -7.94 26.08
C SER A 85 -17.95 -9.31 25.39
N ALA A 86 -17.02 -9.43 24.44
CA ALA A 86 -16.75 -10.63 23.67
C ALA A 86 -15.60 -11.51 24.21
N GLY A 87 -14.86 -11.06 25.22
CA GLY A 87 -13.72 -11.80 25.78
C GLY A 87 -12.53 -11.93 24.82
N VAL A 88 -12.38 -11.00 23.88
CA VAL A 88 -11.29 -10.98 22.90
C VAL A 88 -10.21 -9.98 23.31
N ALA A 89 -9.05 -10.00 22.66
CA ALA A 89 -8.03 -8.98 22.79
C ALA A 89 -8.10 -8.04 21.57
N HIS A 90 -7.36 -6.93 21.61
CA HIS A 90 -7.22 -6.04 20.46
C HIS A 90 -5.81 -5.48 20.36
N SER A 91 -5.42 -5.10 19.15
CA SER A 91 -4.19 -4.39 18.83
C SER A 91 -4.49 -3.24 17.87
N TYR A 92 -3.73 -2.16 17.98
CA TYR A 92 -3.80 -1.01 17.09
C TYR A 92 -2.64 -1.06 16.09
N GLU A 93 -2.95 -1.13 14.80
CA GLU A 93 -1.98 -0.99 13.71
C GLU A 93 -2.43 0.13 12.77
N ASP A 94 -1.72 1.26 12.79
CA ASP A 94 -2.02 2.46 11.99
C ASP A 94 -3.47 2.97 12.12
N ARG A 95 -4.27 2.87 11.05
CA ARG A 95 -5.71 3.22 11.00
C ARG A 95 -6.61 1.98 11.09
N MET A 96 -6.07 0.85 11.55
CA MET A 96 -6.79 -0.40 11.67
C MET A 96 -6.74 -0.92 13.12
N ILE A 97 -7.88 -1.38 13.60
CA ILE A 97 -8.00 -2.08 14.88
C ILE A 97 -8.17 -3.57 14.56
N LEU A 98 -7.21 -4.36 15.02
CA LEU A 98 -7.20 -5.81 14.88
C LEU A 98 -7.75 -6.42 16.16
N VAL A 99 -8.91 -7.07 16.08
CA VAL A 99 -9.46 -7.82 17.20
C VAL A 99 -8.79 -9.20 17.24
N THR A 100 -7.77 -9.37 18.08
CA THR A 100 -6.99 -10.60 18.22
C THR A 100 -7.59 -11.53 19.28
N GLY A 101 -7.44 -12.84 19.11
CA GLY A 101 -7.99 -13.83 20.05
C GLY A 101 -7.28 -13.84 21.41
N ALA A 102 -8.03 -14.26 22.44
CA ALA A 102 -7.68 -14.52 23.86
C ALA A 102 -6.53 -13.67 24.44
N ALA A 103 -6.88 -12.74 25.32
CA ALA A 103 -5.91 -12.02 26.15
C ALA A 103 -4.99 -13.04 26.86
N GLU A 104 -3.69 -12.99 26.58
CA GLU A 104 -2.71 -13.66 27.42
C GLU A 104 -2.79 -13.04 28.81
N VAL A 105 -3.50 -13.69 29.72
CA VAL A 105 -3.37 -13.43 31.15
C VAL A 105 -1.90 -13.75 31.47
N PRO A 106 -1.10 -12.79 31.98
CA PRO A 106 0.27 -13.08 32.36
C PRO A 106 0.22 -14.15 33.43
N ARG A 107 0.61 -15.39 33.09
CA ARG A 107 0.73 -16.46 34.08
C ARG A 107 1.89 -16.08 34.98
N ARG A 108 1.57 -15.54 36.16
CA ARG A 108 2.51 -15.52 37.28
C ARG A 108 2.88 -16.97 37.53
N GLN A 109 4.12 -17.35 37.23
CA GLN A 109 4.65 -18.64 37.67
C GLN A 109 4.68 -18.60 39.19
N GLU A 110 3.69 -19.20 39.84
CA GLU A 110 3.82 -19.55 41.25
C GLU A 110 4.86 -20.66 41.36
N MET A 111 5.96 -20.36 42.05
CA MET A 111 6.93 -21.38 42.43
C MET A 111 6.27 -22.26 43.49
N VAL A 112 5.87 -23.46 43.08
CA VAL A 112 5.39 -24.49 44.01
C VAL A 112 6.62 -25.14 44.63
N MET A 113 6.81 -24.94 45.94
CA MET A 113 7.78 -25.71 46.72
C MET A 113 7.30 -27.16 46.78
N ALA A 114 8.18 -28.12 46.51
CA ALA A 114 7.83 -29.54 46.51
C ALA A 114 7.30 -29.97 47.89
N GLU A 115 6.07 -30.50 47.93
CA GLU A 115 5.54 -31.12 49.14
C GLU A 115 6.38 -32.34 49.53
N GLY A 116 6.83 -32.39 50.80
CA GLY A 116 7.41 -33.57 51.41
C GLY A 116 8.94 -33.62 51.58
N TYR A 117 9.69 -32.55 51.30
CA TYR A 117 11.13 -32.51 51.62
C TYR A 117 11.39 -31.84 52.97
N GLU A 118 11.71 -32.64 53.99
CA GLU A 118 12.27 -32.12 55.26
C GLU A 118 13.82 -32.18 55.20
N PRO A 119 14.51 -31.04 55.31
CA PRO A 119 15.97 -31.01 55.37
C PRO A 119 16.48 -31.78 56.59
N SER A 120 17.42 -32.71 56.39
CA SER A 120 17.94 -33.55 57.48
C SER A 120 19.40 -33.25 57.84
N SER A 121 20.06 -32.37 57.09
CA SER A 121 21.46 -32.00 57.33
C SER A 121 21.75 -30.52 57.12
N ALA A 122 22.78 -29.99 57.79
CA ALA A 122 23.24 -28.61 57.62
C ALA A 122 23.72 -28.29 56.18
N ALA A 123 24.04 -29.31 55.38
CA ALA A 123 24.45 -29.14 53.98
C ALA A 123 23.25 -28.77 53.08
N ASP A 124 22.02 -29.17 53.45
CA ASP A 124 20.80 -28.86 52.71
C ASP A 124 20.42 -27.37 52.75
N PHE A 125 20.90 -26.64 53.78
CA PHE A 125 20.65 -25.22 53.95
C PHE A 125 21.69 -24.33 53.24
N ASN A 126 22.81 -24.90 52.80
CA ASN A 126 23.92 -24.15 52.17
C ASN A 126 24.00 -24.32 50.65
N THR A 127 23.00 -24.92 50.00
CA THR A 127 22.92 -24.97 48.54
C THR A 127 22.57 -23.59 47.97
N PRO A 128 23.35 -23.06 47.00
CA PRO A 128 23.01 -21.84 46.28
C PRO A 128 21.62 -21.94 45.64
N LEU A 129 20.83 -20.87 45.76
CA LEU A 129 19.53 -20.71 45.09
C LEU A 129 19.63 -21.15 43.62
N GLY A 130 18.90 -22.20 43.26
CA GLY A 130 18.83 -22.73 41.90
C GLY A 130 19.58 -24.05 41.66
N THR A 131 20.23 -24.63 42.67
CA THR A 131 20.88 -25.95 42.55
C THR A 131 20.17 -27.02 43.38
N ARG A 132 19.98 -28.21 42.80
CA ARG A 132 19.28 -29.34 43.43
C ARG A 132 20.23 -30.07 44.40
N PRO A 133 19.79 -30.41 45.62
CA PRO A 133 20.58 -31.23 46.54
C PRO A 133 20.90 -32.60 45.93
N VAL A 134 22.11 -33.11 46.15
CA VAL A 134 22.65 -34.33 45.53
C VAL A 134 21.80 -35.58 45.83
N ASN A 135 21.10 -35.59 46.98
CA ASN A 135 20.31 -36.74 47.44
C ASN A 135 18.78 -36.56 47.25
N ALA A 136 18.33 -35.54 46.51
CA ALA A 136 16.91 -35.36 46.28
C ALA A 136 16.37 -36.49 45.37
N PRO A 137 15.29 -37.20 45.74
CA PRO A 137 14.74 -38.30 44.95
C PRO A 137 14.37 -37.83 43.54
N GLU A 138 14.69 -38.64 42.52
CA GLU A 138 14.42 -38.33 41.11
C GLU A 138 12.93 -38.07 40.90
N GLN A 139 12.60 -36.87 40.42
CA GLN A 139 11.22 -36.53 40.11
C GLN A 139 10.79 -37.39 38.92
N VAL A 140 10.04 -38.45 39.19
CA VAL A 140 9.20 -39.08 38.17
C VAL A 140 8.07 -38.08 37.91
N VAL A 141 8.34 -37.14 37.01
CA VAL A 141 7.29 -36.32 36.43
C VAL A 141 6.44 -37.31 35.63
N THR A 142 5.36 -37.81 36.22
CA THR A 142 4.25 -38.35 35.45
C THR A 142 3.70 -37.16 34.69
N VAL A 143 4.31 -36.88 33.53
CA VAL A 143 3.73 -35.97 32.56
C VAL A 143 2.41 -36.64 32.21
N GLN A 144 1.32 -36.20 32.83
CA GLN A 144 0.01 -36.44 32.26
C GLN A 144 0.13 -35.86 30.86
N ARG A 145 0.26 -36.75 29.88
CA ARG A 145 0.18 -36.40 28.47
C ARG A 145 -1.26 -36.03 28.26
N ILE A 146 -1.63 -34.82 28.70
CA ILE A 146 -2.74 -34.11 28.10
C ILE A 146 -2.29 -34.01 26.65
N THR A 147 -2.89 -34.84 25.79
CA THR A 147 -2.81 -34.68 24.35
C THR A 147 -3.46 -33.33 24.06
N ARG A 148 -2.72 -32.26 24.30
CA ARG A 148 -3.02 -30.97 23.70
C ARG A 148 -2.73 -31.21 22.23
N GLU A 149 -3.80 -31.26 21.46
CA GLU A 149 -3.77 -30.98 20.04
C GLU A 149 -2.73 -29.88 19.82
N PRO A 150 -1.72 -30.08 18.96
CA PRO A 150 -0.61 -29.15 18.85
C PRO A 150 -1.22 -27.78 18.63
N ALA A 151 -1.07 -26.90 19.62
CA ALA A 151 -1.47 -25.52 19.49
C ALA A 151 -0.64 -25.01 18.32
N VAL A 152 -1.29 -24.93 17.15
CA VAL A 152 -0.73 -24.28 15.98
C VAL A 152 -0.20 -22.96 16.52
N PRO A 153 1.10 -22.66 16.37
CA PRO A 153 1.63 -21.38 16.82
C PRO A 153 0.79 -20.32 16.12
N VAL A 154 -0.14 -19.72 16.86
CA VAL A 154 -0.96 -18.63 16.36
C VAL A 154 0.05 -17.52 16.19
N SER A 155 0.51 -17.34 14.95
CA SER A 155 1.29 -16.18 14.55
C SER A 155 0.64 -14.96 15.18
N ARG A 156 1.44 -14.08 15.82
CA ARG A 156 0.95 -12.78 16.34
C ARG A 156 0.16 -12.00 15.27
N TYR A 157 0.43 -12.32 14.01
CA TYR A 157 -0.42 -12.02 12.87
C TYR A 157 -1.31 -13.24 12.62
N GLY A 158 -2.53 -13.26 13.18
CA GLY A 158 -3.56 -14.15 12.66
C GLY A 158 -3.63 -13.98 11.14
N GLN A 159 -3.86 -15.05 10.38
CA GLN A 159 -3.96 -14.93 8.92
C GLN A 159 -4.94 -13.81 8.59
N LEU A 160 -4.45 -12.67 8.04
CA LEU A 160 -5.28 -11.52 7.64
C LEU A 160 -6.44 -11.93 6.71
N SER A 161 -6.32 -13.10 6.07
CA SER A 161 -7.37 -13.75 5.28
C SER A 161 -8.66 -14.08 6.05
N GLU A 162 -8.59 -14.27 7.37
CA GLU A 162 -9.72 -14.67 8.23
C GLU A 162 -10.49 -13.45 8.79
N TYR A 163 -9.91 -12.26 8.67
CA TYR A 163 -10.52 -11.03 9.17
C TYR A 163 -11.50 -10.46 8.14
N ALA A 164 -12.76 -10.34 8.52
CA ALA A 164 -13.76 -9.62 7.75
C ALA A 164 -13.50 -8.11 7.90
N ALA A 165 -12.91 -7.50 6.86
CA ALA A 165 -12.90 -6.04 6.75
C ALA A 165 -14.36 -5.58 6.64
N THR A 166 -14.76 -4.59 7.46
CA THR A 166 -16.10 -4.00 7.38
C THR A 166 -16.38 -3.62 5.92
N GLN A 167 -17.52 -4.06 5.38
CA GLN A 167 -17.87 -3.99 3.96
C GLN A 167 -17.93 -2.53 3.45
N GLY A 168 -16.84 -2.04 2.88
CA GLY A 168 -16.85 -0.94 1.94
C GLY A 168 -16.73 -1.54 0.54
N GLN A 169 -17.63 -1.19 -0.38
CA GLN A 169 -17.48 -1.58 -1.78
C GLN A 169 -16.08 -1.19 -2.27
N SER A 170 -15.23 -2.17 -2.57
CA SER A 170 -13.88 -1.91 -3.11
C SER A 170 -14.03 -1.17 -4.43
N PRO A 171 -13.32 -0.05 -4.65
CA PRO A 171 -13.43 0.77 -5.86
C PRO A 171 -13.36 -0.10 -7.12
N ARG A 172 -14.16 0.25 -8.13
CA ARG A 172 -14.20 -0.48 -9.41
C ARG A 172 -13.47 0.26 -10.53
N LEU A 173 -13.31 1.56 -10.38
CA LEU A 173 -12.70 2.44 -11.37
C LEU A 173 -11.80 3.46 -10.67
N ALA A 174 -10.63 3.72 -11.23
CA ALA A 174 -9.78 4.83 -10.85
C ALA A 174 -9.50 5.72 -12.06
N ILE A 175 -9.47 7.02 -11.82
CA ILE A 175 -9.00 8.03 -12.77
C ILE A 175 -7.65 8.53 -12.27
N LYS A 176 -6.67 8.63 -13.17
CA LYS A 176 -5.33 9.06 -12.81
C LYS A 176 -4.78 10.09 -13.76
N THR A 177 -3.92 10.94 -13.22
CA THR A 177 -3.07 11.83 -14.00
C THR A 177 -1.64 11.79 -13.48
N ASN A 178 -0.68 11.53 -14.36
CA ASN A 178 0.74 11.51 -14.07
C ASN A 178 1.25 12.96 -14.01
N LEU A 179 1.44 13.45 -12.79
CA LEU A 179 1.91 14.80 -12.52
C LEU A 179 3.37 14.99 -12.87
N LEU A 180 4.20 13.95 -12.69
CA LEU A 180 5.63 14.02 -13.03
C LEU A 180 5.81 14.27 -14.53
N TYR A 181 5.15 13.46 -15.36
CA TYR A 181 5.21 13.59 -16.81
C TYR A 181 4.46 14.84 -17.29
N GLY A 182 3.26 15.07 -16.76
CA GLY A 182 2.39 16.18 -17.14
C GLY A 182 3.01 17.53 -16.83
N LEU A 183 3.53 17.77 -15.63
CA LEU A 183 4.16 19.06 -15.30
C LEU A 183 5.54 19.21 -15.96
N GLY A 184 6.31 18.13 -16.07
CA GLY A 184 7.66 18.17 -16.63
C GLY A 184 7.70 18.46 -18.14
N THR A 185 6.71 17.96 -18.88
CA THR A 185 6.61 18.17 -20.34
C THR A 185 5.47 19.09 -20.73
N LEU A 186 4.74 19.63 -19.74
CA LEU A 186 3.44 20.28 -19.84
C LEU A 186 2.30 19.39 -20.38
N THR A 187 2.56 18.14 -20.82
CA THR A 187 1.61 17.28 -21.56
C THR A 187 0.37 16.86 -20.76
N PRO A 188 -0.86 17.25 -21.19
CA PRO A 188 -2.09 16.68 -20.67
C PRO A 188 -2.11 15.16 -20.81
N ASN A 189 -2.44 14.48 -19.70
CA ASN A 189 -2.50 13.03 -19.66
C ASN A 189 -3.58 12.56 -18.69
N LEU A 190 -4.22 11.46 -19.05
CA LEU A 190 -5.32 10.85 -18.31
C LEU A 190 -5.21 9.34 -18.44
N SER A 191 -5.43 8.63 -17.34
CA SER A 191 -5.50 7.17 -17.33
C SER A 191 -6.76 6.71 -16.61
N LEU A 192 -7.37 5.65 -17.13
CA LEU A 192 -8.51 4.98 -16.53
C LEU A 192 -8.09 3.57 -16.13
N GLU A 193 -8.32 3.18 -14.88
CA GLU A 193 -8.00 1.85 -14.38
C GLU A 193 -9.26 1.14 -13.89
N PHE A 194 -9.54 -0.02 -14.48
CA PHE A 194 -10.71 -0.83 -14.18
C PHE A 194 -10.31 -2.04 -13.36
N ALA A 195 -11.11 -2.36 -12.34
CA ALA A 195 -10.93 -3.57 -11.58
C ALA A 195 -11.48 -4.79 -12.33
N THR A 196 -10.63 -5.78 -12.59
CA THR A 196 -11.02 -7.04 -13.23
C THR A 196 -11.12 -8.21 -12.24
N GLY A 197 -10.53 -8.08 -11.05
CA GLY A 197 -10.61 -9.07 -9.98
C GLY A 197 -10.35 -8.47 -8.60
N ARG A 198 -10.05 -9.31 -7.60
CA ARG A 198 -9.66 -8.86 -6.24
C ARG A 198 -8.26 -8.25 -6.20
N LYS A 199 -7.34 -8.81 -7.00
CA LYS A 199 -5.93 -8.42 -7.08
C LYS A 199 -5.51 -7.99 -8.48
N ASN A 200 -6.45 -7.83 -9.41
CA ASN A 200 -6.16 -7.54 -10.81
C ASN A 200 -6.88 -6.28 -11.27
N THR A 201 -6.16 -5.44 -12.00
CA THR A 201 -6.71 -4.25 -12.64
C THR A 201 -6.12 -4.06 -14.03
N LEU A 202 -6.83 -3.31 -14.88
CA LEU A 202 -6.41 -2.96 -16.23
C LEU A 202 -6.44 -1.43 -16.37
N GLU A 203 -5.29 -0.83 -16.60
CA GLU A 203 -5.13 0.60 -16.85
C GLU A 203 -5.01 0.89 -18.34
N LEU A 204 -5.68 1.94 -18.81
CA LEU A 204 -5.47 2.54 -20.13
C LEU A 204 -5.10 4.01 -19.95
N GLY A 205 -3.84 4.33 -20.24
CA GLY A 205 -3.32 5.69 -20.23
C GLY A 205 -3.25 6.30 -21.62
N VAL A 206 -3.69 7.55 -21.75
CA VAL A 206 -3.56 8.37 -22.97
C VAL A 206 -2.92 9.71 -22.62
N SER A 207 -2.00 10.14 -23.45
CA SER A 207 -1.34 11.45 -23.34
C SER A 207 -1.27 12.11 -24.71
N TYR A 208 -1.54 13.40 -24.78
CA TYR A 208 -1.44 14.15 -26.04
C TYR A 208 -0.85 15.54 -25.80
N ASN A 209 0.19 15.83 -26.58
CA ASN A 209 0.89 17.10 -26.54
C ASN A 209 0.86 17.75 -27.93
N PRO A 210 0.20 18.91 -28.09
CA PRO A 210 0.15 19.64 -29.35
C PRO A 210 1.13 20.84 -29.44
N TRP A 211 2.21 20.91 -28.65
CA TRP A 211 3.05 22.12 -28.67
C TRP A 211 3.73 22.40 -30.01
N ASN A 212 3.44 23.60 -30.51
CA ASN A 212 4.04 24.21 -31.70
C ASN A 212 3.85 23.39 -32.99
N LEU A 213 2.62 22.93 -33.24
CA LEU A 213 2.21 22.19 -34.45
C LEU A 213 2.75 22.78 -35.77
N LYS A 214 2.83 24.12 -35.88
CA LYS A 214 3.15 24.84 -37.12
C LYS A 214 4.57 25.44 -37.19
N GLY A 215 5.45 25.17 -36.22
CA GLY A 215 6.79 25.77 -36.02
C GLY A 215 7.33 26.71 -37.12
N SER A 216 7.65 27.94 -36.73
CA SER A 216 8.25 28.97 -37.59
C SER A 216 9.74 28.68 -37.84
N LEU A 217 10.29 29.14 -38.98
CA LEU A 217 11.73 29.13 -39.29
C LEU A 217 12.58 29.75 -38.17
N GLU A 218 12.02 30.70 -37.40
CA GLU A 218 12.69 31.37 -36.27
C GLU A 218 12.54 30.61 -34.93
N SER A 219 11.55 29.72 -34.80
CA SER A 219 11.28 28.94 -33.58
C SER A 219 10.65 27.59 -33.90
N ASN A 220 11.50 26.59 -34.17
CA ASN A 220 11.11 25.22 -34.55
C ASN A 220 11.08 24.22 -33.38
N LYS A 221 10.93 24.69 -32.14
CA LYS A 221 10.75 23.82 -30.96
C LYS A 221 9.42 23.07 -31.07
N LYS A 222 9.45 21.81 -31.54
CA LYS A 222 8.27 20.96 -31.73
C LYS A 222 8.30 19.84 -30.72
N LEU A 223 7.22 19.70 -29.94
CA LEU A 223 7.02 18.60 -29.00
C LEU A 223 5.62 18.05 -29.22
N VAL A 224 5.37 17.55 -30.42
CA VAL A 224 4.08 16.98 -30.77
C VAL A 224 4.14 15.48 -30.60
N HIS A 225 3.39 14.93 -29.66
CA HIS A 225 3.35 13.48 -29.47
C HIS A 225 2.03 13.03 -28.86
N MET A 226 1.69 11.80 -29.18
CA MET A 226 0.62 11.05 -28.56
C MET A 226 1.20 9.76 -27.99
N ILE A 227 0.75 9.35 -26.82
CA ILE A 227 1.10 8.08 -26.20
C ILE A 227 -0.19 7.39 -25.78
N ILE A 228 -0.29 6.10 -26.12
CA ILE A 228 -1.32 5.19 -25.63
C ILE A 228 -0.58 4.06 -24.91
N LYS A 229 -0.97 3.80 -23.67
CA LYS A 229 -0.31 2.82 -22.80
C LYS A 229 -1.36 1.97 -22.05
N PRO A 230 -1.77 0.81 -22.61
CA PRO A 230 -2.47 -0.20 -21.83
C PRO A 230 -1.50 -0.93 -20.88
N GLU A 231 -1.95 -1.21 -19.67
CA GLU A 231 -1.17 -1.85 -18.62
C GLU A 231 -2.04 -2.78 -17.78
N PHE A 232 -1.70 -4.07 -17.76
CA PHE A 232 -2.26 -5.01 -16.82
C PHE A 232 -1.51 -4.91 -15.49
N ARG A 233 -2.23 -4.95 -14.36
CA ARG A 233 -1.64 -4.84 -13.03
C ARG A 233 -2.13 -5.93 -12.09
N TRP A 234 -1.16 -6.48 -11.35
CA TRP A 234 -1.35 -7.46 -10.29
C TRP A 234 -0.90 -6.89 -8.95
N TRP A 235 -1.82 -6.86 -7.99
CA TRP A 235 -1.65 -6.28 -6.66
C TRP A 235 -1.28 -7.35 -5.63
N LEU A 236 -0.37 -7.04 -4.71
CA LEU A 236 0.06 -8.01 -3.69
C LEU A 236 -1.05 -8.30 -2.66
N CYS A 237 -1.75 -7.26 -2.21
CA CYS A 237 -2.78 -7.35 -1.19
C CYS A 237 -4.18 -7.25 -1.80
N GLU A 238 -4.67 -6.04 -2.01
CA GLU A 238 -5.96 -5.74 -2.63
C GLU A 238 -5.75 -4.71 -3.75
N ARG A 239 -6.62 -4.74 -4.76
CA ARG A 239 -6.61 -3.72 -5.82
C ARG A 239 -6.67 -2.31 -5.25
N PHE A 240 -5.95 -1.38 -5.89
CA PHE A 240 -5.87 0.02 -5.48
C PHE A 240 -5.25 0.25 -4.09
N ASP A 241 -4.51 -0.72 -3.53
CA ASP A 241 -3.86 -0.55 -2.24
C ASP A 241 -2.47 -1.20 -2.19
N GLY A 242 -1.47 -0.41 -1.81
CA GLY A 242 -0.10 -0.85 -1.63
C GLY A 242 0.62 -1.21 -2.94
N HIS A 243 1.39 -2.29 -2.90
CA HIS A 243 2.32 -2.68 -3.97
C HIS A 243 1.64 -3.41 -5.12
N PHE A 244 2.10 -3.13 -6.34
CA PHE A 244 1.69 -3.85 -7.54
C PHE A 244 2.84 -4.07 -8.53
N PHE A 245 2.68 -5.11 -9.33
CA PHE A 245 3.47 -5.37 -10.54
C PHE A 245 2.58 -5.21 -11.76
N GLY A 246 3.12 -4.68 -12.85
CA GLY A 246 2.39 -4.46 -14.08
C GLY A 246 3.15 -4.91 -15.31
N ALA A 247 2.41 -5.18 -16.37
CA ALA A 247 2.93 -5.40 -17.71
C ALA A 247 2.23 -4.43 -18.66
N HIS A 248 3.00 -3.62 -19.38
CA HIS A 248 2.47 -2.57 -20.25
C HIS A 248 2.94 -2.73 -21.68
N ALA A 249 2.07 -2.33 -22.60
CA ALA A 249 2.45 -2.03 -23.98
C ALA A 249 2.39 -0.52 -24.18
N ILE A 250 3.23 0.00 -25.06
CA ILE A 250 3.32 1.42 -25.37
C ILE A 250 3.25 1.58 -26.87
N TYR A 251 2.35 2.45 -27.33
CA TYR A 251 2.38 3.00 -28.68
C TYR A 251 2.52 4.51 -28.59
N SER A 252 3.42 5.08 -29.38
CA SER A 252 3.58 6.52 -29.47
C SER A 252 3.74 6.95 -30.92
N ARG A 253 3.10 8.05 -31.28
CA ARG A 253 3.39 8.80 -32.50
C ARG A 253 3.96 10.14 -32.10
N TYR A 254 5.11 10.51 -32.64
CA TYR A 254 5.83 11.70 -32.22
C TYR A 254 6.44 12.45 -33.40
N ASN A 255 6.54 13.75 -33.22
CA ASN A 255 7.17 14.71 -34.09
C ASN A 255 7.88 15.72 -33.18
N ILE A 256 9.14 15.42 -32.89
CA ILE A 256 9.96 16.13 -31.91
C ILE A 256 11.10 16.82 -32.64
N GLY A 257 11.28 18.12 -32.41
CA GLY A 257 12.38 18.91 -32.98
C GLY A 257 12.93 19.88 -31.94
N THR A 258 14.25 20.00 -31.88
CA THR A 258 14.95 20.95 -30.99
C THR A 258 14.76 20.67 -29.48
N TYR A 259 14.32 19.46 -29.12
CA TYR A 259 14.25 18.99 -27.72
C TYR A 259 15.27 17.87 -27.48
N GLU A 260 15.90 17.90 -26.31
CA GLU A 260 16.72 16.78 -25.84
C GLU A 260 15.83 15.85 -25.05
N VAL A 261 15.75 14.60 -25.49
CA VAL A 261 15.24 13.52 -24.66
C VAL A 261 16.43 12.62 -24.38
N PRO A 262 16.98 12.65 -23.15
CA PRO A 262 18.14 11.85 -22.79
C PRO A 262 17.97 10.40 -23.27
N MET A 263 19.04 9.82 -23.84
CA MET A 263 19.09 8.44 -24.37
C MET A 263 18.29 8.15 -25.66
N LEU A 264 17.33 9.01 -26.04
CA LEU A 264 16.46 8.80 -27.21
C LEU A 264 16.69 9.82 -28.34
N PHE A 265 16.64 11.12 -28.06
CA PHE A 265 16.64 12.18 -29.08
C PHE A 265 17.64 13.29 -28.76
N LYS A 266 18.47 13.64 -29.75
CA LYS A 266 19.41 14.78 -29.68
C LYS A 266 18.73 16.06 -30.17
N LYS A 267 19.09 17.21 -29.58
CA LYS A 267 18.51 18.52 -29.91
C LYS A 267 18.69 18.96 -31.37
N GLU A 268 19.76 18.53 -32.01
CA GLU A 268 20.17 19.01 -33.35
C GLU A 268 19.24 18.53 -34.46
N TYR A 269 18.52 17.42 -34.23
CA TYR A 269 17.71 16.76 -35.23
C TYR A 269 16.21 16.90 -34.94
N ARG A 270 15.42 16.77 -36.01
CA ARG A 270 13.98 16.55 -35.92
C ARG A 270 13.69 15.09 -36.20
N TYR A 271 12.86 14.48 -35.35
CA TYR A 271 12.45 13.08 -35.41
C TYR A 271 10.95 13.02 -35.61
N ASN A 272 10.52 12.41 -36.70
CA ASN A 272 9.11 12.17 -36.99
C ASN A 272 8.88 10.68 -37.19
N GLY A 273 8.02 10.07 -36.38
CA GLY A 273 7.85 8.63 -36.44
C GLY A 273 6.88 8.07 -35.44
N HIS A 274 6.98 6.76 -35.26
CA HIS A 274 6.24 6.02 -34.25
C HIS A 274 7.18 5.12 -33.45
N ALA A 275 6.75 4.80 -32.24
CA ALA A 275 7.37 3.83 -31.38
C ALA A 275 6.31 2.83 -30.92
N VAL A 276 6.68 1.55 -30.88
CA VAL A 276 5.90 0.50 -30.25
C VAL A 276 6.81 -0.26 -29.31
N GLY A 277 6.29 -0.73 -28.19
CA GLY A 277 7.07 -1.55 -27.30
C GLY A 277 6.28 -2.08 -26.12
N ALA A 278 6.99 -2.76 -25.24
CA ALA A 278 6.43 -3.37 -24.05
C ALA A 278 7.44 -3.38 -22.91
N GLY A 279 6.93 -3.49 -21.69
CA GLY A 279 7.76 -3.53 -20.50
C GLY A 279 6.99 -4.03 -19.28
N VAL A 280 7.71 -4.04 -18.17
CA VAL A 280 7.17 -4.36 -16.85
C VAL A 280 7.28 -3.14 -15.95
N THR A 281 6.34 -3.02 -15.02
CA THR A 281 6.23 -1.92 -14.06
C THR A 281 6.17 -2.49 -12.66
N TYR A 282 6.76 -1.79 -11.71
CA TYR A 282 6.53 -1.96 -10.29
C TYR A 282 6.08 -0.63 -9.71
N GLY A 283 5.09 -0.66 -8.83
CA GLY A 283 4.58 0.56 -8.22
C GLY A 283 3.97 0.35 -6.84
N TYR A 284 3.67 1.48 -6.22
CA TYR A 284 3.05 1.59 -4.91
C TYR A 284 1.96 2.64 -4.95
N ASN A 285 0.75 2.28 -4.53
CA ASN A 285 -0.38 3.18 -4.39
C ASN A 285 -0.66 3.47 -2.92
N TRP A 286 -0.83 4.74 -2.61
CA TRP A 286 -1.09 5.25 -1.27
C TRP A 286 -2.40 6.04 -1.26
N ALA A 287 -3.44 5.50 -0.63
CA ALA A 287 -4.68 6.23 -0.40
C ALA A 287 -4.54 7.14 0.83
N PHE A 288 -4.65 8.46 0.65
CA PHE A 288 -4.57 9.43 1.75
C PHE A 288 -5.93 10.05 2.13
N ALA A 289 -6.94 9.95 1.25
CA ALA A 289 -8.31 10.34 1.55
C ALA A 289 -9.32 9.36 0.94
N LYS A 290 -10.61 9.50 1.32
CA LYS A 290 -11.68 8.55 0.97
C LYS A 290 -11.79 8.21 -0.52
N ARG A 291 -11.41 9.13 -1.41
CA ARG A 291 -11.40 8.92 -2.87
C ARG A 291 -10.08 9.34 -3.53
N TRP A 292 -9.11 9.82 -2.76
CA TRP A 292 -7.86 10.35 -3.32
C TRP A 292 -6.67 9.54 -2.86
N GLY A 293 -5.76 9.27 -3.79
CA GLY A 293 -4.49 8.62 -3.53
C GLY A 293 -3.38 9.18 -4.40
N ALA A 294 -2.16 8.78 -4.08
CA ALA A 294 -0.97 9.02 -4.87
C ALA A 294 -0.35 7.69 -5.27
N GLU A 295 0.12 7.58 -6.50
CA GLU A 295 0.78 6.39 -7.00
C GLU A 295 2.18 6.72 -7.51
N PHE A 296 3.13 5.87 -7.13
CA PHE A 296 4.50 5.92 -7.61
C PHE A 296 4.76 4.65 -8.41
N ALA A 297 5.20 4.78 -9.66
CA ALA A 297 5.57 3.62 -10.45
C ALA A 297 6.85 3.86 -11.26
N ILE A 298 7.61 2.79 -11.44
CA ILE A 298 8.78 2.75 -12.29
C ILE A 298 8.73 1.47 -13.12
N GLY A 299 9.14 1.54 -14.38
CA GLY A 299 9.12 0.39 -15.27
C GLY A 299 10.21 0.44 -16.30
N VAL A 300 10.64 -0.75 -16.70
CA VAL A 300 11.69 -0.99 -17.69
C VAL A 300 11.13 -1.82 -18.84
N GLY A 301 11.64 -1.60 -20.04
CA GLY A 301 11.16 -2.30 -21.22
C GLY A 301 11.96 -2.02 -22.47
N ALA A 302 11.43 -2.50 -23.58
CA ALA A 302 12.00 -2.34 -24.91
C ALA A 302 11.04 -1.54 -25.80
N LEU A 303 11.56 -0.57 -26.54
CA LEU A 303 10.84 0.20 -27.54
C LEU A 303 11.51 0.00 -28.90
N TRP A 304 10.72 -0.31 -29.92
CA TRP A 304 11.11 -0.27 -31.31
C TRP A 304 10.65 1.05 -31.92
N LEU A 305 11.60 1.87 -32.37
CA LEU A 305 11.35 3.19 -32.92
C LEU A 305 11.65 3.16 -34.42
N LYS A 306 10.67 3.58 -35.22
CA LYS A 306 10.83 3.83 -36.66
C LYS A 306 10.53 5.30 -36.93
N TYR A 307 11.54 6.04 -37.38
CA TYR A 307 11.44 7.48 -37.57
C TYR A 307 12.27 7.97 -38.75
N ASP A 308 11.84 9.09 -39.31
CA ASP A 308 12.63 9.87 -40.25
C ASP A 308 13.37 10.95 -39.48
N ARG A 309 14.70 10.95 -39.62
CA ARG A 309 15.60 11.97 -39.07
C ARG A 309 15.82 13.05 -40.11
N PHE A 310 15.61 14.30 -39.72
CA PHE A 310 15.93 15.47 -40.53
C PHE A 310 17.16 16.15 -39.92
N ASP A 311 18.19 16.38 -40.73
CA ASP A 311 19.49 16.96 -40.31
C ASP A 311 19.40 18.43 -39.90
N CYS A 312 18.28 19.09 -40.18
CA CYS A 312 17.97 20.45 -39.73
C CYS A 312 16.57 20.47 -39.13
N ALA A 313 16.43 21.00 -37.90
CA ALA A 313 15.15 21.05 -37.19
C ALA A 313 14.06 21.87 -37.89
N ALA A 314 14.47 22.82 -38.75
CA ALA A 314 13.61 23.70 -39.52
C ALA A 314 13.39 23.26 -40.98
N CYS A 315 14.22 22.35 -41.47
CA CYS A 315 14.26 21.98 -42.89
C CYS A 315 13.43 20.70 -43.10
N ASN A 316 12.67 20.67 -44.18
CA ASN A 316 11.83 19.53 -44.55
C ASN A 316 12.45 18.67 -45.67
N ARG A 317 13.77 18.76 -45.85
CA ARG A 317 14.53 18.09 -46.92
C ARG A 317 15.41 16.99 -46.33
N ASP A 318 15.68 15.98 -47.15
CA ASP A 318 16.60 14.85 -46.89
C ASP A 318 16.28 14.00 -45.65
N PRO A 319 15.06 13.42 -45.54
CA PRO A 319 14.73 12.50 -44.46
C PRO A 319 15.57 11.22 -44.54
N GLN A 320 16.32 10.93 -43.49
CA GLN A 320 16.97 9.63 -43.31
C GLN A 320 16.07 8.72 -42.48
N SER A 321 15.52 7.69 -43.12
CA SER A 321 14.69 6.71 -42.41
C SER A 321 15.57 5.79 -41.57
N MET A 322 15.32 5.78 -40.26
CA MET A 322 16.13 5.08 -39.27
C MET A 322 15.23 4.19 -38.42
N THR A 323 15.78 3.06 -38.01
CA THR A 323 15.16 2.15 -37.04
C THR A 323 16.09 2.00 -35.85
N LYS A 324 15.56 2.13 -34.64
CA LYS A 324 16.34 2.01 -33.40
C LYS A 324 15.54 1.22 -32.38
N THR A 325 16.20 0.26 -31.73
CA THR A 325 15.65 -0.40 -30.54
C THR A 325 16.25 0.24 -29.30
N TYR A 326 15.40 0.66 -28.38
CA TYR A 326 15.78 1.24 -27.09
C TYR A 326 15.43 0.27 -25.98
N PHE A 327 16.36 0.04 -25.07
CA PHE A 327 16.15 -0.69 -23.83
C PHE A 327 16.44 0.23 -22.66
N GLY A 328 15.52 0.30 -21.70
CA GLY A 328 15.71 1.15 -20.53
C GLY A 328 14.41 1.47 -19.80
N PRO A 329 14.38 2.56 -19.03
CA PRO A 329 13.16 3.04 -18.39
C PRO A 329 12.10 3.34 -19.47
N THR A 330 10.95 2.67 -19.37
CA THR A 330 9.79 2.86 -20.27
C THR A 330 8.56 3.37 -19.52
N ASN A 331 8.57 3.34 -18.19
CA ASN A 331 7.52 3.92 -17.36
C ASN A 331 8.14 4.62 -16.14
N THR A 332 7.66 5.80 -15.82
CA THR A 332 7.98 6.49 -14.57
C THR A 332 6.82 7.43 -14.28
N SER A 333 6.16 7.25 -13.14
CA SER A 333 4.98 8.02 -12.77
C SER A 333 4.99 8.45 -11.32
N VAL A 334 4.53 9.68 -11.12
CA VAL A 334 3.98 10.15 -9.84
C VAL A 334 2.58 10.65 -10.18
N SER A 335 1.58 9.84 -9.86
CA SER A 335 0.21 10.05 -10.30
C SER A 335 -0.68 10.46 -9.15
N LEU A 336 -1.58 11.40 -9.42
CA LEU A 336 -2.73 11.65 -8.57
C LEU A 336 -3.84 10.69 -9.00
N VAL A 337 -4.41 9.99 -8.02
CA VAL A 337 -5.41 8.93 -8.22
C VAL A 337 -6.73 9.37 -7.60
N PHE A 338 -7.81 9.24 -8.35
CA PHE A 338 -9.18 9.45 -7.88
C PHE A 338 -10.00 8.17 -8.07
N LEU A 339 -10.53 7.64 -6.97
CA LEU A 339 -11.30 6.39 -6.93
C LEU A 339 -12.80 6.68 -7.09
N ILE A 340 -13.40 6.00 -8.07
CA ILE A 340 -14.83 6.02 -8.37
C ILE A 340 -15.45 4.72 -7.84
N LYS A 341 -16.59 4.87 -7.16
CA LYS A 341 -17.37 3.75 -6.62
C LYS A 341 -18.21 3.10 -7.71
#